data_AF-A0A9X2RDV1-F1
#
_entry.id   AF-A0A9X2RDV1-F1
#
_cell.length_a   1.000
_cell.length_b   1.000
_cell.length_c   1.000
_cell.angle_alpha   90.00
_cell.angle_beta   90.00
_cell.angle_gamma   90.00
#
_symmetry.space_group_name_H-M   'P 1'
#
loop_
_entity.id
_entity.type
_entity.pdbx_description
1 polymer ?
#
loop_
_entity_poly.entity_id
_entity_poly.type
_entity_poly.pdbx_seq_one_letter_code
_entity_poly.pdbx_strand_id
1 'polypeptide(L)'
;MRELYTEFAGKDSLVNNELLKERIRTYGFIGFDDFFASFLSGFETVHLQPYLKYAGAEVEQNEQHLKIEKLSERSELQQEIWTGMMGEID
;
A
#
# COMPACT_ATOMS: atom_id res chain seq x y z
N MET A 1 -2.28 5.73 -8.04
CA MET A 1 -1.19 6.02 -9.01
C MET A 1 -1.67 6.18 -10.44
N ARG A 2 -2.47 5.25 -11.00
CA ARG A 2 -2.97 5.35 -12.39
C ARG A 2 -3.66 6.69 -12.68
N GLU A 3 -4.60 7.09 -11.84
CA GLU A 3 -5.32 8.37 -11.98
C GLU A 3 -4.39 9.59 -11.93
N LEU A 4 -3.48 9.62 -10.95
CA LEU A 4 -2.46 10.68 -10.84
C LEU A 4 -1.56 10.75 -12.07
N TYR A 5 -1.16 9.60 -12.62
CA TYR A 5 -0.36 9.55 -13.83
C TYR A 5 -1.12 10.12 -15.03
N THR A 6 -2.36 9.66 -15.25
CA THR A 6 -3.22 10.20 -16.32
C THR A 6 -3.42 11.71 -16.20
N GLU A 7 -3.54 12.22 -14.96
CA GLU A 7 -3.85 13.62 -14.72
C GLU A 7 -2.62 14.55 -14.76
N PHE A 8 -1.45 14.09 -14.32
CA PHE A 8 -0.27 14.95 -14.13
C PHE A 8 0.91 14.61 -15.06
N ALA A 9 0.91 13.48 -15.76
CA ALA A 9 2.00 13.16 -16.69
C ALA A 9 2.09 14.20 -17.82
N GLY A 10 3.31 14.69 -18.06
CA GLY A 10 3.58 15.67 -19.13
C GLY A 10 3.14 17.10 -18.84
N LYS A 11 2.70 17.41 -17.61
CA LYS A 11 2.37 18.78 -17.17
C LYS A 11 3.49 19.35 -16.28
N ASP A 12 3.64 20.67 -16.28
CA ASP A 12 4.53 21.41 -15.35
C ASP A 12 3.98 21.48 -13.91
N SER A 13 3.36 20.40 -13.44
CA SER A 13 2.72 20.32 -12.12
C SER A 13 3.30 19.15 -11.35
N LEU A 14 3.79 19.43 -10.14
CA LEU A 14 4.37 18.41 -9.26
C LEU A 14 3.28 17.73 -8.44
N VAL A 15 3.33 16.41 -8.39
CA VAL A 15 2.55 15.62 -7.43
C VAL A 15 3.27 15.67 -6.08
N ASN A 16 2.80 16.54 -5.18
CA ASN A 16 3.35 16.69 -3.83
C ASN A 16 2.55 15.88 -2.79
N ASN A 17 3.07 15.82 -1.56
CA ASN A 17 2.45 15.06 -0.47
C ASN A 17 1.04 15.56 -0.11
N GLU A 18 0.76 16.86 -0.24
CA GLU A 18 -0.56 17.42 0.06
C GLU A 18 -1.62 16.96 -0.94
N LEU A 19 -1.28 16.98 -2.23
CA LEU A 19 -2.15 16.45 -3.28
C LEU A 19 -2.37 14.93 -3.12
N LEU A 20 -1.34 14.18 -2.75
CA LEU A 20 -1.46 12.75 -2.47
C LEU A 20 -2.42 12.47 -1.31
N LYS A 21 -2.29 13.21 -0.21
CA LYS A 21 -3.20 13.09 0.94
C LYS A 21 -4.64 13.39 0.56
N GLU A 22 -4.87 14.49 -0.17
CA GLU A 22 -6.20 14.87 -0.64
C GLU A 22 -6.84 13.75 -1.45
N ARG A 23 -6.11 13.19 -2.42
CA ARG A 23 -6.61 12.11 -3.27
C ARG A 23 -6.81 10.80 -2.53
N ILE A 24 -6.03 10.51 -1.50
CA ILE A 24 -6.23 9.26 -0.74
C ILE A 24 -7.43 9.35 0.20
N ARG A 25 -7.71 10.54 0.77
CA ARG A 25 -8.90 10.77 1.61
C ARG A 25 -10.21 10.51 0.88
N THR A 26 -10.30 10.74 -0.42
CA THR A 26 -11.53 10.48 -1.20
C THR A 26 -11.92 9.01 -1.24
N TYR A 27 -10.97 8.09 -1.00
CA TYR A 27 -11.25 6.65 -0.87
C TYR A 27 -11.78 6.25 0.53
N GLY A 28 -12.06 7.22 1.41
CA GLY A 28 -12.79 6.99 2.66
C GLY A 28 -11.97 6.33 3.78
N PHE A 29 -10.64 6.43 3.73
CA PHE A 29 -9.76 5.80 4.71
C PHE A 29 -9.69 6.63 6.00
N ILE A 30 -10.52 6.27 6.99
CA ILE A 30 -10.54 6.91 8.31
C ILE A 30 -9.18 6.70 9.00
N GLY A 31 -8.54 7.78 9.47
CA GLY A 31 -7.22 7.73 10.13
C GLY A 31 -6.01 7.77 9.18
N PHE A 32 -6.22 8.02 7.88
CA PHE A 32 -5.12 8.09 6.91
C PHE A 32 -4.10 9.19 7.22
N ASP A 33 -4.52 10.34 7.75
CA ASP A 33 -3.60 11.44 8.03
C ASP A 33 -2.60 11.09 9.14
N ASP A 34 -3.09 10.47 10.22
CA ASP A 34 -2.26 10.03 11.34
C ASP A 34 -1.32 8.90 10.88
N PHE A 35 -1.84 7.96 10.10
CA PHE A 35 -1.06 6.92 9.43
C PHE A 35 0.05 7.55 8.57
N PHE A 36 -0.29 8.40 7.62
CA PHE A 36 0.64 8.99 6.66
C PHE A 36 1.67 9.91 7.32
N ALA A 37 1.27 10.65 8.37
CA ALA A 37 2.18 11.47 9.17
C ALA A 37 3.20 10.63 9.93
N SER A 38 2.79 9.49 10.50
CA SER A 38 3.70 8.59 11.23
C SER A 38 4.86 8.06 10.38
N PHE A 39 4.67 7.95 9.06
CA PHE A 39 5.67 7.41 8.13
C PHE A 39 6.52 8.46 7.41
N LEU A 40 6.03 9.70 7.28
CA LEU A 40 6.80 10.78 6.64
C LEU A 40 7.77 11.46 7.60
N SER A 41 7.46 11.51 8.90
CA SER A 41 8.29 12.19 9.90
C SER A 41 8.76 11.30 11.05
N GLY A 42 8.37 10.03 11.07
CA GLY A 42 8.80 9.07 12.09
C GLY A 42 10.15 8.42 11.75
N PHE A 43 11.02 8.28 12.76
CA PHE A 43 12.20 7.41 12.71
C PHE A 43 11.87 5.95 13.07
N GLU A 44 10.60 5.66 13.34
CA GLU A 44 10.15 4.36 13.83
C GLU A 44 10.00 3.36 12.70
N THR A 45 10.19 2.08 13.04
CA THR A 45 10.06 0.99 12.08
C THR A 45 8.61 0.80 11.68
N VAL A 46 8.35 0.77 10.37
CA VAL A 46 7.02 0.49 9.83
C VAL A 46 6.76 -1.00 9.83
N HIS A 47 5.86 -1.44 10.71
CA HIS A 47 5.37 -2.82 10.68
C HIS A 47 4.34 -2.98 9.56
N LEU A 48 4.78 -3.51 8.41
CA LEU A 48 3.93 -3.72 7.23
C LEU A 48 2.95 -4.89 7.38
N GLN A 49 3.19 -5.81 8.31
CA GLN A 49 2.40 -7.03 8.53
C GLN A 49 0.87 -6.78 8.60
N PRO A 50 0.34 -5.80 9.36
CA PRO A 50 -1.11 -5.57 9.44
C PRO A 50 -1.74 -5.14 8.11
N TYR A 51 -0.93 -4.60 7.19
CA TYR A 51 -1.39 -4.05 5.91
C TYR A 51 -1.31 -5.08 4.78
N LEU A 52 -0.38 -6.03 4.89
CA LEU A 52 -0.17 -7.08 3.88
C LEU A 52 -1.41 -7.98 3.69
N LYS A 53 -2.28 -8.12 4.71
CA LYS A 53 -3.59 -8.79 4.55
C LYS A 53 -4.50 -8.13 3.50
N TYR A 54 -4.45 -6.81 3.37
CA TYR A 54 -5.23 -6.08 2.36
C TYR A 54 -4.65 -6.26 0.95
N ALA A 55 -3.38 -6.66 0.86
CA ALA A 55 -2.71 -7.04 -0.37
C ALA A 55 -2.88 -8.53 -0.71
N GLY A 56 -3.74 -9.27 -0.01
CA GLY A 56 -3.92 -10.70 -0.25
C GLY A 56 -2.82 -11.58 0.34
N ALA A 57 -2.07 -11.08 1.31
CA ALA A 57 -0.93 -11.77 1.91
C ALA A 57 -1.17 -12.13 3.39
N GLU A 58 -0.78 -13.34 3.75
CA GLU A 58 -0.63 -13.77 5.13
C GLU A 58 0.83 -13.63 5.55
N VAL A 59 1.07 -13.12 6.75
CA VAL A 59 2.43 -12.85 7.23
C VAL A 59 2.61 -13.52 8.58
N GLU A 60 3.49 -14.51 8.59
CA GLU A 60 3.97 -15.17 9.78
C GLU A 60 5.35 -14.61 10.11
N GLN A 61 5.48 -13.94 11.25
CA GLN A 61 6.75 -13.43 11.73
C GLN A 61 7.15 -14.17 13.01
N ASN A 62 8.36 -14.72 13.04
CA ASN A 62 9.02 -15.16 14.27
C ASN A 62 10.45 -14.62 14.35
N GLU A 63 11.15 -14.93 15.43
CA GLU A 63 12.49 -14.40 15.74
C GLU A 63 13.57 -14.74 14.69
N GLN A 64 13.33 -15.72 13.81
CA GLN A 64 14.31 -16.15 12.81
C GLN A 64 13.90 -15.89 11.36
N HIS A 65 12.60 -15.69 11.07
CA HIS A 65 12.14 -15.47 9.71
C HIS A 65 10.86 -14.66 9.60
N LEU A 66 10.78 -13.92 8.50
CA LEU A 66 9.55 -13.35 7.97
C LEU A 66 9.07 -14.23 6.81
N LYS A 67 7.92 -14.87 6.99
CA LYS A 67 7.27 -15.68 5.97
C LYS A 67 6.04 -14.93 5.46
N ILE A 68 6.02 -14.69 4.16
CA ILE A 68 4.91 -14.03 3.46
C ILE A 68 4.32 -15.06 2.51
N GLU A 69 3.05 -15.38 2.69
CA GLU A 69 2.33 -16.33 1.87
C GLU A 69 1.08 -15.70 1.26
N LYS A 70 0.56 -16.34 0.23
CA LYS A 70 -0.75 -15.97 -0.33
C LYS A 70 -1.85 -16.32 0.67
N LEU A 71 -2.81 -15.41 0.86
CA LEU A 71 -4.08 -15.76 1.49
C LEU A 71 -4.80 -16.82 0.63
N SER A 72 -5.40 -17.80 1.30
CA SER A 72 -6.10 -18.92 0.67
C SER A 72 -7.35 -18.49 -0.10
N GLU A 73 -8.08 -17.50 0.41
CA GLU A 73 -9.22 -16.87 -0.26
C GLU A 73 -8.93 -15.39 -0.47
N ARG A 74 -8.98 -14.92 -1.72
CA ARG A 74 -8.69 -13.53 -2.09
C ARG A 74 -9.78 -12.96 -2.97
N SER A 75 -10.11 -11.70 -2.76
CA SER A 75 -10.91 -10.92 -3.72
C SER A 75 -10.11 -10.65 -5.00
N GLU A 76 -10.79 -10.25 -6.07
CA GLU A 76 -10.13 -9.86 -7.34
C GLU A 76 -9.06 -8.79 -7.11
N LEU A 77 -9.38 -7.75 -6.34
CA LEU A 77 -8.44 -6.68 -6.02
C LEU A 77 -7.21 -7.20 -5.25
N GLN A 78 -7.42 -8.10 -4.28
CA GLN A 78 -6.31 -8.71 -3.52
C GLN A 78 -5.43 -9.59 -4.42
N GLN A 79 -6.03 -10.30 -5.37
CA GLN A 79 -5.30 -11.08 -6.36
C GLN A 79 -4.46 -10.17 -7.27
N GLU A 80 -5.02 -9.07 -7.77
CA GLU A 80 -4.31 -8.09 -8.60
C GLU A 80 -3.12 -7.47 -7.85
N ILE A 81 -3.33 -7.06 -6.59
CA ILE A 81 -2.27 -6.48 -5.76
C ILE A 81 -1.17 -7.51 -5.52
N TRP A 82 -1.52 -8.75 -5.14
CA TRP A 82 -0.55 -9.82 -4.91
C TRP A 82 0.30 -10.10 -6.14
N THR A 83 -0.34 -10.30 -7.30
CA THR A 83 0.37 -10.54 -8.57
C THR A 83 1.28 -9.36 -8.92
N GLY A 84 0.83 -8.12 -8.68
CA GLY A 84 1.66 -6.94 -8.88
C GLY A 84 2.88 -6.86 -7.97
N MET A 85 2.78 -7.41 -6.75
CA MET A 85 3.86 -7.41 -5.76
C MET A 85 4.88 -8.54 -5.97
N MET A 86 4.40 -9.76 -6.22
CA MET A 86 5.21 -10.97 -6.20
C MET A 86 5.50 -11.54 -7.60
N GLY A 87 4.83 -11.01 -8.63
CA GLY A 87 4.78 -11.60 -9.97
C GLY A 87 3.79 -12.75 -10.06
N GLU A 88 3.60 -13.26 -11.28
CA GLU A 88 2.93 -14.54 -11.50
C GLU A 88 3.91 -15.65 -11.07
N ILE A 89 3.57 -16.36 -9.99
CA ILE A 89 4.30 -17.54 -9.56
C ILE A 89 3.45 -18.73 -10.03
N ASP A 90 3.94 -19.40 -11.09
CA ASP A 90 3.40 -20.67 -11.61
C ASP A 90 3.39 -21.77 -10.52
#